data_AF-A0A1H5UZQ1-F1
#
_entry.id   AF-A0A1H5UZQ1-F1
#
_cell.length_a   1.000
_cell.length_b   1.000
_cell.length_c   1.000
_cell.angle_alpha   90.00
_cell.angle_beta   90.00
_cell.angle_gamma   90.00
#
_symmetry.space_group_name_H-M   'P 1'
#
loop_
_entity.id
_entity.type
_entity.pdbx_description
1 polymer ?
#
loop_
_entity_poly.entity_id
_entity_poly.type
_entity_poly.pdbx_seq_one_letter_code
_entity_poly.pdbx_strand_id
1 'polypeptide(L)' 'MPHGQDREGANSPDSESTYECLQCGQIVTATSHPGVCECGGEFQNRGKSLE' A
#
# COMPACT_ATOMS: atom_id res chain seq x y z
N MET A 1 17.52 15.37 25.19
CA MET A 1 16.77 15.53 23.92
C MET A 1 15.73 14.41 23.90
N PRO A 2 14.44 14.67 24.14
CA PRO A 2 13.43 13.61 24.08
C PRO A 2 13.18 13.25 22.61
N HIS A 3 13.27 11.96 22.28
CA HIS A 3 12.91 11.45 20.97
C HIS A 3 11.39 11.41 20.86
N GLY A 4 10.80 12.55 20.51
CA GLY A 4 9.40 12.67 20.10
C GLY A 4 9.23 12.03 18.73
N GLN A 5 9.19 10.70 18.69
CA GLN A 5 8.81 9.95 17.52
C GLN A 5 7.34 9.55 17.67
N ASP A 6 6.50 10.59 17.77
CA ASP A 6 5.07 10.46 17.49
C ASP A 6 4.96 10.24 15.97
N ARG A 7 4.75 9.00 15.57
CA ARG A 7 4.29 8.63 14.22
C ARG A 7 2.79 8.36 14.29
N GLU A 8 2.02 9.28 14.87
CA GLU A 8 0.56 9.19 14.85
C GLU A 8 0.01 10.03 13.70
N GLY A 9 0.00 9.44 12.51
CA GLY A 9 -0.67 9.97 11.33
C GLY A 9 0.00 9.46 10.05
N ALA A 10 -0.62 8.68 9.17
CA ALA A 10 -2.02 8.41 8.96
C ALA A 10 -2.14 6.97 8.48
N ASN A 11 -2.68 6.10 9.32
CA ASN A 11 -3.19 4.80 8.90
C ASN A 11 -4.71 4.86 8.98
N SER A 12 -5.28 5.90 8.37
CA SER A 12 -6.71 5.94 8.15
C SER A 12 -7.02 4.80 7.17
N PRO A 13 -8.05 3.97 7.38
CA PRO A 13 -8.49 2.99 6.38
C PRO A 13 -8.97 3.67 5.08
N ASP A 14 -9.12 5.00 5.10
CA ASP A 14 -9.41 5.86 3.96
C ASP A 14 -8.15 6.38 3.24
N SER A 15 -6.95 6.12 3.78
CA SER A 15 -5.70 6.54 3.15
C SER A 15 -5.38 5.67 1.95
N GLU A 16 -5.27 6.30 0.79
CA GLU A 16 -4.89 5.67 -0.47
C GLU A 16 -3.57 4.89 -0.30
N SER A 17 -3.60 3.64 -0.74
CA SER A 17 -2.46 2.74 -0.72
C SER A 17 -2.02 2.42 -2.14
N THR A 18 -0.71 2.42 -2.36
CA THR A 18 -0.14 2.00 -3.64
C THR A 18 0.02 0.49 -3.66
N TYR A 19 -0.43 -0.16 -4.74
CA TYR A 19 -0.30 -1.58 -5.00
C TYR A 19 0.48 -1.82 -6.29
N GLU A 20 1.23 -2.92 -6.35
CA GLU A 20 2.00 -3.35 -7.51
C GLU A 20 1.73 -4.81 -7.84
N CYS A 21 1.53 -5.10 -9.12
CA CYS A 21 1.50 -6.46 -9.60
C CYS A 21 2.93 -6.97 -9.81
N LEU A 22 3.32 -8.00 -9.05
CA LEU A 22 4.67 -8.59 -9.15
C LEU A 22 4.88 -9.42 -10.42
N GLN A 23 3.83 -9.68 -11.22
CA GLN A 23 3.95 -10.39 -12.49
C GLN A 23 4.27 -9.48 -13.67
N CYS A 24 3.57 -8.35 -13.81
CA CYS A 24 3.72 -7.46 -14.96
C CYS A 24 4.29 -6.07 -14.62
N GLY A 25 4.40 -5.73 -13.33
CA GLY A 25 4.88 -4.42 -12.86
C GLY A 25 3.83 -3.31 -12.90
N GLN A 26 2.54 -3.62 -13.08
CA GLN A 26 1.47 -2.62 -13.05
C GLN A 26 1.33 -2.03 -11.63
N ILE A 27 1.24 -0.70 -11.54
CA ILE A 27 1.10 0.02 -10.27
C ILE A 27 -0.24 0.76 -10.25
N VAL A 28 -1.00 0.58 -9.16
CA VAL A 28 -2.31 1.23 -8.97
C VAL A 28 -2.41 1.82 -7.56
N THR A 29 -3.15 2.90 -7.40
CA THR A 29 -3.48 3.48 -6.10
C THR A 29 -4.93 3.18 -5.77
N ALA A 30 -5.20 2.64 -4.59
CA ALA A 30 -6.55 2.34 -4.14
C ALA A 30 -6.64 2.46 -2.61
N THR A 31 -7.79 2.88 -2.10
CA THR A 31 -8.07 2.90 -0.65
C THR A 31 -8.25 1.49 -0.08
N SER A 32 -8.63 0.53 -0.94
CA SER A 32 -8.81 -0.88 -0.60
C SER A 32 -8.08 -1.79 -1.60
N HIS A 33 -7.87 -3.05 -1.22
CA HIS A 33 -7.15 -4.01 -2.05
C HIS A 33 -7.82 -4.19 -3.43
N PRO A 34 -7.13 -3.88 -4.55
CA PRO A 34 -7.72 -3.83 -5.90
C PRO A 34 -8.00 -5.23 -6.50
N GLY A 35 -7.55 -6.30 -5.85
CA GLY A 35 -7.79 -7.67 -6.26
C GLY A 35 -6.74 -8.17 -7.26
N VAL A 36 -7.20 -8.73 -8.37
CA VAL A 36 -6.34 -9.35 -9.39
C VAL A 36 -6.08 -8.38 -10.53
N CYS A 37 -4.82 -8.28 -10.94
CA CYS A 37 -4.38 -7.53 -12.11
C CYS A 37 -4.86 -8.18 -13.40
N GLU A 38 -5.05 -7.38 -14.44
CA GLU A 38 -5.52 -7.83 -15.76
C GLU A 38 -4.59 -8.86 -16.43
N CYS A 39 -3.33 -8.94 -16.03
CA CYS A 39 -2.39 -9.96 -16.47
C CYS A 39 -2.61 -11.34 -15.82
N GLY A 40 -3.52 -11.44 -14.84
CA GLY A 40 -3.77 -12.62 -14.03
C GLY A 40 -2.97 -12.68 -12.72
N GLY A 41 -2.10 -11.70 -12.45
CA GLY A 41 -1.30 -11.64 -11.22
C GLY A 41 -1.99 -10.90 -10.08
N GLU A 42 -1.58 -11.14 -8.84
CA GLU A 42 -2.14 -10.47 -7.66
C GLU A 42 -1.43 -9.14 -7.39
N PHE A 43 -2.20 -8.15 -6.90
CA PHE A 43 -1.66 -6.86 -6.50
C PHE A 43 -1.13 -6.91 -5.06
N GLN A 44 0.10 -6.45 -4.84
CA GLN A 44 0.71 -6.38 -3.52
C GLN A 44 0.87 -4.93 -3.06
N ASN A 45 0.51 -4.66 -1.81
CA ASN A 45 0.62 -3.33 -1.23
C ASN A 45 2.11 -2.93 -1.11
N ARG A 46 2.51 -1.83 -1.74
CA ARG A 46 3.84 -1.21 -1.62
C ARG A 46 3.92 -0.19 -0.49
N GLY A 47 2.77 0.29 -0.01
CA GLY A 47 2.65 1.43 0.90
C GLY A 47 2.79 1.11 2.39
N LYS A 48 2.94 -0.15 2.78
CA LYS A 48 3.14 -0.53 4.19
C LYS A 48 4.40 -1.37 4.33
N SER A 49 5.43 -0.78 4.94
CA SER A 49 6.36 -1.59 5.74
C SER A 49 5.51 -2.26 6.81
N LEU A 50 5.48 -3.59 6.81
CA LEU A 50 4.97 -4.36 7.95
C LEU A 50 5.98 -4.16 9.08
N GLU A 51 5.76 -3.14 9.90
CA GLU A 51 6.52 -2.88 11.13
C GLU A 51 6.15 -3.90 12.22
#